data_AF-A0AAD4RAB4-F1
#
_entry.id   AF-A0AAD4RAB4-F1
#
_cell.length_a   1.000
_cell.length_b   1.000
_cell.length_c   1.000
_cell.angle_alpha   90.00
_cell.angle_beta   90.00
_cell.angle_gamma   90.00
#
_symmetry.space_group_name_H-M   'P 1'
#
loop_
_entity.id
_entity.type
_entity.pdbx_description
1 polymer ?
#
loop_
_entity_poly.entity_id
_entity_poly.type
_entity_poly.pdbx_seq_one_letter_code
_entity_poly.pdbx_strand_id
1 'polypeptide(L)'
;MTDKTYKPPKNALNTAYKPPKNATFHLETGISQVTGLLIRDVIVNVTKYSPLHNLKVSPGVQWPATLLMTADHDDRVVPSHTLKYIAQLYHLLHTEAAEWQRKPVMARVEVRAGHGAGKPTTKVIAEVVDMYCFLQRVLKMNWTD
;
A
#
# COMPACT_ATOMS: atom_id res chain seq x y z
N MET A 1 10.92 -19.28 39.35
CA MET A 1 11.86 -19.32 38.20
C MET A 1 11.77 -17.96 37.51
N THR A 2 12.87 -17.21 37.52
CA THR A 2 12.92 -15.79 37.17
C THR A 2 12.88 -15.54 35.66
N ASP A 3 12.15 -14.46 35.33
CA ASP A 3 12.05 -13.70 34.08
C ASP A 3 13.33 -13.69 33.20
N LYS A 4 13.17 -13.94 31.89
CA LYS A 4 14.02 -13.41 30.83
C LYS A 4 13.19 -13.03 29.60
N THR A 5 12.54 -11.88 29.68
CA THR A 5 12.20 -11.06 28.52
C THR A 5 13.43 -10.84 27.64
N TYR A 6 13.37 -11.30 26.38
CA TYR A 6 14.41 -11.03 25.40
C TYR A 6 14.38 -9.53 25.04
N LYS A 7 15.43 -8.79 25.44
CA LYS A 7 15.71 -7.43 24.97
C LYS A 7 16.83 -7.50 23.92
N PRO A 8 16.59 -7.09 22.66
CA PRO A 8 17.66 -7.05 21.67
C PRO A 8 18.71 -6.00 22.07
N PRO A 9 20.01 -6.25 21.79
CA PRO A 9 21.09 -5.33 22.14
C PRO A 9 20.98 -4.02 21.34
N LYS A 10 21.10 -2.89 22.06
CA LYS A 10 20.87 -1.54 21.53
C LYS A 10 21.86 -1.07 20.44
N ASN A 11 22.90 -1.84 20.09
CA ASN A 11 23.99 -1.39 19.21
C ASN A 11 24.44 -2.41 18.13
N ALA A 12 23.62 -3.40 17.76
CA ALA A 12 24.04 -4.44 16.79
C ALA A 12 24.05 -4.01 15.30
N LEU A 13 23.82 -2.73 14.98
CA LEU A 13 23.75 -2.24 13.59
C LEU A 13 25.05 -1.63 13.05
N ASN A 14 26.16 -1.63 13.81
CA ASN A 14 27.36 -0.88 13.43
C ASN A 14 28.59 -1.71 13.03
N THR A 15 28.40 -2.94 12.56
CA THR A 15 29.44 -3.65 11.80
C THR A 15 29.14 -3.53 10.32
N ALA A 16 29.86 -2.62 9.64
CA ALA A 16 29.78 -2.43 8.20
C ALA A 16 30.20 -3.72 7.48
N TYR A 17 29.22 -4.50 7.03
CA TYR A 17 29.46 -5.62 6.13
C TYR A 17 29.98 -5.05 4.80
N LYS A 18 31.22 -5.37 4.45
CA LYS A 18 31.85 -4.92 3.20
C LYS A 18 31.70 -6.04 2.16
N PRO A 19 30.77 -5.92 1.19
CA PRO A 19 30.55 -6.98 0.22
C PRO A 19 31.77 -7.11 -0.71
N PRO A 20 32.04 -8.31 -1.26
CA PRO A 20 33.07 -8.50 -2.27
C PRO A 20 32.73 -7.65 -3.50
N LYS A 21 33.77 -7.06 -4.12
CA LYS A 21 33.65 -6.01 -5.15
C LYS A 21 32.84 -6.39 -6.40
N ASN A 22 32.52 -7.67 -6.60
CA ASN A 22 31.96 -8.22 -7.84
C ASN A 22 30.74 -9.14 -7.64
N ALA A 23 29.96 -8.99 -6.56
CA ALA A 23 28.75 -9.80 -6.39
C ALA A 23 27.60 -9.25 -7.24
N THR A 24 27.41 -9.81 -8.43
CA THR A 24 26.23 -9.57 -9.29
C THR A 24 25.09 -10.45 -8.80
N PHE A 25 24.03 -9.84 -8.25
CA PHE A 25 22.78 -10.53 -7.96
C PHE A 25 21.79 -10.24 -9.08
N HIS A 26 21.40 -11.27 -9.82
CA HIS A 26 20.32 -11.18 -10.80
C HIS A 26 18.98 -11.36 -10.07
N LEU A 27 18.22 -10.28 -9.95
CA LEU A 27 16.82 -10.33 -9.48
C LEU A 27 15.92 -10.21 -10.72
N GLU A 28 15.19 -11.27 -11.06
CA GLU A 28 14.19 -11.31 -12.15
C GLU A 28 12.89 -10.54 -11.83
N THR A 29 12.99 -9.40 -11.16
CA THR A 29 11.85 -8.52 -10.91
C THR A 29 12.30 -7.11 -11.23
N GLY A 30 11.40 -6.23 -11.70
CA GLY A 30 11.69 -4.91 -12.30
C GLY A 30 12.46 -3.86 -11.47
N ILE A 31 13.27 -4.27 -10.50
CA ILE A 31 14.29 -3.50 -9.79
C ILE A 31 15.52 -3.30 -10.69
N SER A 32 15.33 -2.89 -11.94
CA SER A 32 16.44 -2.64 -12.89
C SER A 32 17.21 -1.34 -12.60
N GLN A 33 16.79 -0.53 -11.62
CA GLN A 33 17.31 0.83 -11.45
C GLN A 33 18.18 1.08 -10.20
N VAL A 34 18.47 0.06 -9.39
CA VAL A 34 19.24 0.28 -8.15
C VAL A 34 20.45 -0.64 -8.10
N THR A 35 21.47 -0.33 -8.92
CA THR A 35 22.78 -0.96 -8.80
C THR A 35 23.54 -0.32 -7.63
N GLY A 36 23.91 -1.11 -6.62
CA GLY A 36 24.88 -0.70 -5.58
C GLY A 36 24.37 -0.57 -4.13
N LEU A 37 23.09 -0.80 -3.84
CA LEU A 37 22.60 -0.81 -2.45
C LEU A 37 22.77 -2.19 -1.80
N LEU A 38 23.21 -2.23 -0.54
CA LEU A 38 23.18 -3.44 0.26
C LEU A 38 21.72 -3.87 0.49
N ILE A 39 21.45 -5.17 0.55
CA ILE A 39 20.11 -5.72 0.88
C ILE A 39 19.55 -5.10 2.18
N ARG A 40 20.43 -4.83 3.15
CA ARG A 40 20.06 -4.13 4.40
C ARG A 40 19.53 -2.72 4.13
N ASP A 41 20.19 -1.96 3.27
CA ASP A 41 19.78 -0.61 2.92
C ASP A 41 18.47 -0.62 2.13
N VAL A 42 18.28 -1.59 1.23
CA VAL A 42 17.00 -1.78 0.51
C VAL A 42 15.87 -2.06 1.50
N ILE A 43 16.04 -3.00 2.43
CA ILE A 43 15.01 -3.35 3.42
C ILE A 43 14.68 -2.13 4.30
N VAL A 44 15.71 -1.46 4.82
CA VAL A 44 15.54 -0.25 5.65
C VAL A 44 14.83 0.85 4.86
N ASN A 45 15.12 1.00 3.57
CA ASN A 45 14.47 2.02 2.76
C ASN A 45 13.02 1.65 2.47
N VAL A 46 12.74 0.45 1.96
CA VAL A 46 11.38 0.01 1.60
C VAL A 46 10.45 0.02 2.82
N THR A 47 10.92 -0.41 3.99
CA THR A 47 10.11 -0.44 5.21
C THR A 47 9.68 0.96 5.68
N LYS A 48 10.49 2.00 5.44
CA LYS A 48 10.17 3.38 5.86
C LYS A 48 8.98 3.99 5.12
N TYR A 49 8.74 3.59 3.87
CA TYR A 49 7.68 4.18 3.04
C TYR A 49 6.62 3.18 2.57
N SER A 50 6.78 1.89 2.87
CA SER A 50 5.81 0.86 2.48
C SER A 50 4.42 1.23 3.00
N PRO A 51 3.42 1.43 2.13
CA PRO A 51 2.10 1.92 2.54
C PRO A 51 1.43 0.99 3.56
N LEU A 52 1.53 -0.32 3.35
CA LEU A 52 0.94 -1.33 4.24
C LEU A 52 1.48 -1.26 5.66
N HIS A 53 2.77 -0.96 5.82
CA HIS A 53 3.46 -1.01 7.11
C HIS A 53 3.53 0.35 7.82
N ASN A 54 3.05 1.42 7.20
CA ASN A 54 3.13 2.80 7.72
C ASN A 54 1.75 3.45 7.90
N LEU A 55 0.68 2.65 7.95
CA LEU A 55 -0.65 3.14 8.32
C LEU A 55 -0.64 3.59 9.78
N LYS A 56 -1.06 4.84 10.01
CA LYS A 56 -1.10 5.48 11.34
C LYS A 56 -2.30 6.39 11.41
N VAL A 57 -3.07 6.33 12.49
CA VAL A 57 -4.10 7.33 12.79
C VAL A 57 -3.60 8.25 13.88
N SER A 58 -4.10 9.48 13.89
CA SER A 58 -3.85 10.45 14.94
C SER A 58 -5.17 10.78 15.62
N PRO A 59 -5.21 10.96 16.95
CA PRO A 59 -6.43 11.29 17.68
C PRO A 59 -7.15 12.50 17.06
N GLY A 60 -8.44 12.34 16.79
CA GLY A 60 -9.30 13.38 16.19
C GLY A 60 -9.04 13.70 14.70
N VAL A 61 -8.01 13.11 14.08
CA VAL A 61 -7.70 13.31 12.66
C VAL A 61 -8.32 12.18 11.84
N GLN A 62 -9.14 12.53 10.85
CA GLN A 62 -9.73 11.56 9.95
C GLN A 62 -8.77 11.17 8.82
N TRP A 63 -8.74 9.88 8.49
CA TRP A 63 -8.21 9.40 7.23
C TRP A 63 -9.01 10.01 6.07
N PRO A 64 -8.35 10.45 4.98
CA PRO A 64 -9.05 11.01 3.84
C PRO A 64 -10.02 9.99 3.22
N ALA A 65 -11.06 10.51 2.55
CA ALA A 65 -11.93 9.64 1.79
C ALA A 65 -11.09 8.92 0.72
N THR A 66 -11.11 7.59 0.73
CA THR A 66 -10.19 6.75 -0.04
C THR A 66 -10.97 5.71 -0.85
N LEU A 67 -10.75 5.68 -2.16
CA LEU A 67 -11.23 4.62 -3.04
C LEU A 67 -10.03 3.90 -3.64
N LEU A 68 -9.86 2.62 -3.29
CA LEU A 68 -8.81 1.76 -3.86
C LEU A 68 -9.41 0.94 -5.00
N MET A 69 -8.66 0.77 -6.08
CA MET A 69 -9.16 0.13 -7.29
C MET A 69 -8.16 -0.93 -7.74
N THR A 70 -8.65 -2.14 -8.02
CA THR A 70 -7.85 -3.28 -8.49
C THR A 70 -8.72 -4.16 -9.38
N ALA A 71 -8.11 -5.10 -10.11
CA ALA A 71 -8.81 -6.17 -10.81
C ALA A 71 -8.50 -7.53 -10.17
N ASP A 72 -9.39 -8.52 -10.31
CA ASP A 72 -9.22 -9.84 -9.69
C ASP A 72 -8.13 -10.72 -10.36
N HIS A 73 -7.81 -10.47 -11.63
CA HIS A 73 -6.77 -11.17 -12.40
C HIS A 73 -5.64 -10.22 -12.84
N ASP A 74 -5.33 -9.18 -12.06
CA ASP A 74 -4.14 -8.35 -12.31
C ASP A 74 -2.87 -9.15 -12.00
N ASP A 75 -2.13 -9.52 -13.04
CA ASP A 75 -0.89 -10.30 -12.99
C ASP A 75 0.37 -9.41 -12.91
N ARG A 76 0.23 -8.10 -13.07
CA ARG A 76 1.35 -7.14 -13.02
C ARG A 76 1.48 -6.49 -11.64
N VAL A 77 0.37 -6.09 -11.04
CA VAL A 77 0.29 -5.60 -9.66
C VAL A 77 -0.79 -6.41 -8.95
N VAL A 78 -0.34 -7.49 -8.32
CA VAL A 78 -1.27 -8.49 -7.78
C VAL A 78 -2.27 -7.89 -6.78
N PRO A 79 -3.53 -8.36 -6.77
CA PRO A 79 -4.61 -7.69 -6.02
C PRO A 79 -4.38 -7.72 -4.51
N SER A 80 -3.55 -8.66 -4.04
CA SER A 80 -3.15 -8.78 -2.63
C SER A 80 -2.53 -7.49 -2.08
N HIS A 81 -1.90 -6.64 -2.89
CA HIS A 81 -1.43 -5.33 -2.46
C HIS A 81 -2.59 -4.46 -1.95
N THR A 82 -3.63 -4.31 -2.77
CA THR A 82 -4.84 -3.55 -2.44
C THR A 82 -5.59 -4.19 -1.28
N LEU A 83 -5.79 -5.52 -1.31
CA LEU A 83 -6.57 -6.25 -0.32
C LEU A 83 -5.92 -6.22 1.08
N LYS A 84 -4.61 -6.42 1.17
CA LYS A 84 -3.89 -6.32 2.46
C LYS A 84 -3.93 -4.91 3.01
N TYR A 85 -3.73 -3.92 2.15
CA TYR A 85 -3.74 -2.51 2.56
C TYR A 85 -5.11 -2.11 3.10
N ILE A 86 -6.19 -2.41 2.38
CA ILE A 86 -7.53 -2.02 2.83
C ILE A 86 -7.96 -2.76 4.09
N ALA A 87 -7.62 -4.05 4.23
CA ALA A 87 -7.91 -4.81 5.44
C ALA A 87 -7.21 -4.21 6.68
N GLN A 88 -5.92 -3.90 6.56
CA GLN A 88 -5.16 -3.26 7.64
C GLN A 88 -5.71 -1.85 7.96
N LEU A 89 -6.02 -1.07 6.93
CA LEU A 89 -6.57 0.28 7.12
C LEU A 89 -7.94 0.22 7.80
N TYR A 90 -8.84 -0.65 7.37
CA TYR A 90 -10.12 -0.82 8.05
C TYR A 90 -9.94 -1.26 9.50
N HIS A 91 -9.09 -2.25 9.76
CA HIS A 91 -8.81 -2.70 11.12
C HIS A 91 -8.41 -1.52 12.00
N LEU A 92 -7.39 -0.77 11.57
CA LEU A 92 -6.88 0.41 12.26
C LEU A 92 -7.97 1.48 12.50
N LEU A 93 -8.76 1.81 11.48
CA LEU A 93 -9.80 2.82 11.60
C LEU A 93 -10.93 2.40 12.56
N HIS A 94 -11.26 1.11 12.61
CA HIS A 94 -12.28 0.59 13.52
C HIS A 94 -11.76 0.47 14.96
N THR A 95 -10.48 0.15 15.17
CA THR A 95 -9.93 -0.03 16.53
C THR A 95 -9.48 1.28 17.16
N GLU A 96 -8.94 2.21 16.38
CA GLU A 96 -8.29 3.41 16.91
C GLU A 96 -9.02 4.72 16.59
N ALA A 97 -9.91 4.74 15.60
CA ALA A 97 -10.54 5.98 15.12
C ALA A 97 -12.06 5.89 14.94
N ALA A 98 -12.71 4.84 15.44
CA ALA A 98 -14.15 4.62 15.26
C ALA A 98 -14.99 5.82 15.73
N GLU A 99 -14.53 6.50 16.78
CA GLU A 99 -15.23 7.65 17.35
C GLU A 99 -15.30 8.85 16.40
N TRP A 100 -14.30 9.08 15.53
CA TRP A 100 -14.24 10.28 14.67
C TRP A 100 -14.10 10.03 13.17
N GLN A 101 -13.71 8.82 12.73
CA GLN A 101 -13.64 8.50 11.31
C GLN A 101 -15.06 8.47 10.71
N ARG A 102 -15.33 9.37 9.75
CA ARG A 102 -16.62 9.42 9.03
C ARG A 102 -16.45 9.41 7.52
N LYS A 103 -15.29 9.81 7.01
CA LYS A 103 -14.98 9.76 5.57
C LYS A 103 -14.92 8.31 5.08
N PRO A 104 -15.51 8.02 3.90
CA PRO A 104 -15.56 6.65 3.38
C PRO A 104 -14.17 6.17 2.97
N VAL A 105 -13.84 4.95 3.35
CA VAL A 105 -12.72 4.18 2.81
C VAL A 105 -13.33 2.95 2.18
N MET A 106 -13.01 2.66 0.91
CA MET A 106 -13.63 1.58 0.12
C MET A 106 -12.62 0.99 -0.87
N ALA A 107 -12.88 -0.25 -1.32
CA ALA A 107 -12.21 -0.84 -2.48
C ALA A 107 -13.22 -1.26 -3.54
N ARG A 108 -12.88 -1.03 -4.80
CA ARG A 108 -13.56 -1.54 -5.99
C ARG A 108 -12.67 -2.62 -6.63
N VAL A 109 -13.20 -3.83 -6.71
CA VAL A 109 -12.53 -4.96 -7.37
C VAL A 109 -13.26 -5.26 -8.67
N GLU A 110 -12.59 -4.99 -9.79
CA GLU A 110 -13.10 -5.34 -11.11
C GLU A 110 -12.96 -6.85 -11.34
N VAL A 111 -14.08 -7.53 -11.55
CA VAL A 111 -14.11 -8.98 -11.79
C VAL A 111 -13.90 -9.31 -13.27
N ARG A 112 -13.21 -10.39 -13.60
CA ARG A 112 -12.87 -10.73 -15.00
C ARG A 112 -12.13 -9.58 -15.69
N ALA A 113 -11.10 -9.05 -15.05
CA ALA A 113 -10.19 -8.08 -15.65
C ALA A 113 -8.77 -8.28 -15.10
N GLY A 114 -7.77 -7.88 -15.90
CA GLY A 114 -6.37 -7.81 -15.48
C GLY A 114 -5.90 -6.37 -15.32
N HIS A 115 -4.59 -6.15 -15.50
CA HIS A 115 -3.93 -4.86 -15.25
C HIS A 115 -4.46 -3.67 -16.08
N GLY A 116 -5.14 -3.94 -17.19
CA GLY A 116 -5.80 -2.91 -17.99
C GLY A 116 -5.68 -3.13 -19.50
N ALA A 117 -4.66 -3.86 -19.96
CA ALA A 117 -4.53 -4.23 -21.36
C ALA A 117 -5.72 -5.10 -21.79
N GLY A 118 -6.39 -4.70 -22.88
CA GLY A 118 -7.56 -5.42 -23.40
C GLY A 118 -8.84 -5.27 -22.56
N LYS A 119 -8.88 -4.36 -21.57
CA LYS A 119 -10.11 -4.07 -20.81
C LYS A 119 -11.17 -3.50 -21.76
N PRO A 120 -12.39 -4.09 -21.82
CA PRO A 120 -13.49 -3.56 -22.63
C PRO A 120 -13.77 -2.09 -22.33
N THR A 121 -14.04 -1.28 -23.35
CA THR A 121 -14.34 0.16 -23.21
C THR A 121 -15.46 0.42 -22.20
N THR A 122 -16.48 -0.44 -22.16
CA THR A 122 -17.57 -0.35 -21.19
C THR A 122 -17.09 -0.43 -19.73
N LYS A 123 -16.11 -1.31 -19.44
CA LYS A 123 -15.51 -1.42 -18.12
C LYS A 123 -14.61 -0.24 -17.78
N VAL A 124 -13.88 0.28 -18.78
CA VAL A 124 -13.08 1.50 -18.61
C VAL A 124 -13.98 2.69 -18.27
N ILE A 125 -15.09 2.86 -18.97
CA ILE A 125 -16.08 3.92 -18.70
C ILE A 125 -16.66 3.75 -17.29
N ALA A 126 -17.11 2.54 -16.92
CA ALA A 126 -17.66 2.28 -15.58
C ALA A 126 -16.66 2.59 -14.46
N GLU A 127 -15.40 2.22 -14.65
CA GLU A 127 -14.31 2.51 -13.71
C GLU A 127 -14.10 4.01 -13.50
N VAL A 128 -14.08 4.77 -14.59
CA VAL A 128 -13.95 6.24 -14.56
C VAL A 128 -15.18 6.89 -13.93
N VAL A 129 -16.38 6.41 -14.26
CA VAL A 129 -17.64 6.89 -13.67
C VAL A 129 -17.63 6.69 -12.15
N ASP A 130 -17.25 5.52 -11.65
CA ASP A 130 -17.20 5.25 -10.21
C ASP A 130 -16.19 6.18 -9.50
N MET A 131 -15.02 6.42 -10.11
CA MET A 131 -14.02 7.35 -9.58
C MET A 131 -14.56 8.78 -9.49
N TYR A 132 -15.18 9.30 -10.56
CA TYR A 132 -15.72 10.66 -10.55
C TYR A 132 -16.94 10.80 -9.65
N CYS A 133 -17.83 9.80 -9.58
CA CYS A 133 -18.94 9.77 -8.64
C CYS A 133 -18.45 9.79 -7.19
N PHE A 134 -17.37 9.06 -6.88
CA PHE A 134 -16.75 9.10 -5.56
C PHE A 134 -16.22 10.51 -5.25
N LEU A 135 -15.43 11.10 -6.16
CA LEU A 135 -14.89 12.45 -5.99
C LEU A 135 -16.00 13.50 -5.83
N GLN A 136 -17.02 13.46 -6.68
CA GLN A 136 -18.16 14.36 -6.66
C GLN A 136 -18.87 14.32 -5.30
N ARG A 137 -19.10 13.12 -4.75
CA ARG A 137 -19.71 12.94 -3.42
C ARG A 137 -18.83 13.41 -2.27
N VAL A 138 -17.54 13.05 -2.26
CA VAL A 138 -16.65 13.35 -1.11
C VAL A 138 -16.19 14.80 -1.08
N LEU A 139 -16.09 15.43 -2.25
CA LEU A 139 -15.73 16.85 -2.40
C LEU A 139 -16.96 17.77 -2.48
N LYS A 140 -18.18 17.21 -2.47
CA LYS A 140 -19.45 17.95 -2.58
C LYS A 140 -19.49 18.85 -3.82
N MET A 141 -19.07 18.31 -4.96
CA MET A 141 -19.07 19.04 -6.22
C MET A 141 -20.49 19.11 -6.78
N ASN A 142 -20.84 20.28 -7.33
CA ASN A 142 -22.09 20.50 -8.03
C ASN A 142 -21.90 20.19 -9.52
N TRP A 143 -22.88 19.51 -10.11
CA TRP A 143 -22.95 19.32 -11.55
C TRP A 143 -23.37 20.62 -12.23
N THR A 144 -22.92 20.83 -13.47
CA THR A 144 -23.35 21.95 -14.32
C THR A 144 -23.51 21.41 -15.73
N ASP A 145 -24.71 21.62 -16.29
CA ASP A 145 -25.06 21.22 -17.66
C ASP A 145 -24.47 22.17 -18.71
#